data_AF-A0A246E2Z8-F1
#
_entry.id   AF-A0A246E2Z8-F1
#
_cell.length_a   1.000
_cell.length_b   1.000
_cell.length_c   1.000
_cell.angle_alpha   90.00
_cell.angle_beta   90.00
_cell.angle_gamma   90.00
#
_symmetry.space_group_name_H-M   'P 1'
#
loop_
_entity.id
_entity.type
_entity.pdbx_description
1 polymer ?
#
loop_
_entity_poly.entity_id
_entity_poly.type
_entity_poly.pdbx_seq_one_letter_code
_entity_poly.pdbx_strand_id
1 'polypeptide(L)'
;MRPQRFLYRHLTGVNLTPDVMLLHRCDVPLCVHVDVDPAASHLRVGDAAANQDDAARAGRHRNRFTSERFASLPRADRVARARRLRDTVRDHGWDEERMTRAVSLVGFDHPTLW
;
A
#
# COMPACT_ATOMS: atom_id res chain seq x y z
N MET A 1 10.07 -7.90 11.31
CA MET A 1 10.43 -7.91 9.88
C MET A 1 9.24 -7.42 9.07
N ARG A 2 9.42 -6.59 8.03
CA ARG A 2 8.30 -6.12 7.18
C ARG A 2 7.81 -7.26 6.26
N PRO A 3 6.50 -7.51 6.10
CA PRO A 3 5.99 -8.63 5.31
C PRO A 3 6.56 -8.71 3.89
N GLN A 4 6.63 -7.59 3.18
CA GLN A 4 7.18 -7.53 1.83
C GLN A 4 8.67 -7.94 1.77
N ARG A 5 9.46 -7.61 2.80
CA ARG A 5 10.88 -8.00 2.86
C ARG A 5 11.05 -9.47 3.21
N PHE A 6 10.17 -10.00 4.06
CA PHE A 6 10.11 -11.43 4.32
C PHE A 6 9.85 -12.21 3.04
N LEU A 7 8.78 -11.87 2.32
CA LEU A 7 8.41 -12.60 1.11
C LEU A 7 9.45 -12.43 -0.01
N TYR A 8 10.01 -11.23 -0.17
CA TYR A 8 11.07 -10.98 -1.13
C TYR A 8 12.28 -11.89 -0.90
N ARG A 9 12.77 -11.97 0.34
CA ARG A 9 13.87 -12.87 0.69
C ARG A 9 13.49 -14.33 0.47
N HIS A 10 12.26 -14.72 0.81
CA HIS A 10 11.81 -16.10 0.70
C HIS A 10 11.73 -16.58 -0.76
N LEU A 11 11.20 -15.76 -1.66
CA LEU A 11 11.01 -16.14 -3.07
C LEU A 11 12.28 -15.93 -3.92
N THR A 12 13.04 -14.86 -3.69
CA THR A 12 14.22 -14.54 -4.51
C THR A 12 15.53 -15.07 -3.93
N GLY A 13 15.54 -15.50 -2.66
CA GLY A 13 16.75 -15.83 -1.91
C GLY A 13 17.61 -14.61 -1.50
N VAL A 14 17.28 -13.40 -1.98
CA VAL A 14 18.08 -12.20 -1.77
C VAL A 14 17.71 -11.52 -0.46
N ASN A 15 18.70 -11.33 0.41
CA ASN A 15 18.55 -10.53 1.62
C ASN A 15 18.99 -9.08 1.35
N LEU A 16 18.02 -8.20 1.14
CA LEU A 16 18.28 -6.78 0.89
C LEU A 16 18.90 -6.11 2.13
N THR A 17 19.77 -5.12 1.92
CA THR A 17 20.30 -4.27 2.98
C THR A 17 19.22 -3.30 3.50
N PRO A 18 19.38 -2.71 4.71
CA PRO A 18 18.35 -1.86 5.31
C PRO A 18 18.02 -0.58 4.54
N ASP A 19 18.99 -0.04 3.80
CA ASP A 19 18.88 1.17 2.97
C ASP A 19 18.12 0.95 1.66
N VAL A 20 18.03 -0.31 1.21
CA VAL A 20 17.27 -0.65 0.00
C VAL A 20 15.76 -0.67 0.29
N MET A 21 15.02 0.03 -0.55
CA MET A 21 13.56 0.08 -0.52
C MET A 21 12.95 -0.97 -1.46
N LEU A 22 11.79 -1.48 -1.07
CA LEU A 22 10.88 -2.19 -1.96
C LEU A 22 9.74 -1.22 -2.32
N LEU A 23 9.68 -0.86 -3.59
CA LEU A 23 8.75 0.12 -4.14
C LEU A 23 7.58 -0.62 -4.81
N HIS A 24 6.37 -0.10 -4.61
CA HIS A 24 5.17 -0.66 -5.23
C HIS A 24 5.01 -0.15 -6.66
N ARG A 25 4.73 -1.06 -7.58
CA ARG A 25 4.21 -0.73 -8.92
C ARG A 25 2.69 -0.53 -8.91
N CYS A 26 1.99 -1.24 -8.03
CA CYS A 26 0.53 -1.23 -7.93
C CYS A 26 -0.03 -0.11 -7.05
N ASP A 27 0.84 0.65 -6.35
CA ASP A 27 0.45 1.68 -5.37
C ASP A 27 -0.54 1.23 -4.27
N VAL A 28 -0.63 -0.08 -4.00
CA VAL A 28 -1.44 -0.65 -2.91
C VAL A 28 -0.58 -0.99 -1.70
N PRO A 29 -0.70 -0.29 -0.55
CA PRO A 29 0.21 -0.45 0.59
C PRO A 29 0.16 -1.81 1.30
N LEU A 30 -0.94 -2.56 1.13
CA LEU A 30 -1.10 -3.91 1.68
C LEU A 30 -0.59 -5.01 0.74
N CYS A 31 -0.36 -4.70 -0.53
CA CYS A 31 0.16 -5.67 -1.47
C CYS A 31 1.52 -6.13 -0.98
N VAL A 32 1.77 -7.43 -0.97
CA VAL A 32 3.11 -7.98 -0.70
C VAL A 32 3.57 -8.88 -1.84
N HIS A 33 2.86 -8.86 -2.97
CA HIS A 33 3.10 -9.74 -4.10
C HIS A 33 4.51 -9.53 -4.66
N VAL A 34 5.35 -10.54 -4.43
CA VAL A 34 6.67 -10.68 -5.03
C VAL A 34 6.61 -11.90 -5.93
N ASP A 35 7.28 -11.80 -7.07
CA ASP A 35 7.52 -12.91 -7.97
C ASP A 35 9.03 -13.01 -8.24
N VAL A 36 9.50 -14.21 -8.64
CA VAL A 36 10.86 -14.43 -9.10
C VAL A 36 11.10 -13.78 -10.46
N ASP A 37 10.06 -13.67 -11.28
CA ASP A 37 10.04 -12.84 -12.48
C ASP A 37 9.78 -11.37 -12.07
N PRO A 38 10.76 -10.46 -12.25
CA PRO A 38 10.58 -9.05 -11.92
C PRO A 38 9.46 -8.34 -12.68
N ALA A 39 9.01 -8.88 -13.82
CA ALA A 39 7.89 -8.34 -14.60
C ALA A 39 6.52 -8.71 -14.01
N ALA A 40 6.40 -9.88 -13.39
CA ALA A 40 5.21 -10.31 -12.67
C ALA A 40 5.13 -9.72 -11.25
N SER A 41 6.27 -9.40 -10.65
CA SER A 41 6.34 -8.82 -9.30
C SER A 41 5.72 -7.42 -9.21
N HIS A 42 4.85 -7.20 -8.22
CA HIS A 42 4.31 -5.87 -7.89
C HIS A 42 5.29 -5.02 -7.07
N LEU A 43 6.36 -5.64 -6.57
CA LEU A 43 7.42 -5.01 -5.81
C LEU A 43 8.70 -4.97 -6.63
N ARG A 44 9.35 -3.81 -6.65
CA ARG A 44 10.67 -3.62 -7.26
C ARG A 44 11.66 -3.08 -6.25
N VAL A 45 12.91 -3.48 -6.38
CA VAL A 45 14.01 -2.87 -5.64
C VAL A 45 14.20 -1.42 -6.10
N GLY A 46 14.49 -0.53 -5.17
CA GLY A 46 14.81 0.86 -5.43
C GLY A 46 15.32 1.57 -4.19
N ASP A 47 15.38 2.89 -4.28
CA ASP A 47 15.84 3.78 -3.22
C ASP A 47 14.87 4.95 -3.01
N ALA A 48 15.27 5.89 -2.16
CA ALA A 48 14.48 7.07 -1.87
C ALA A 48 14.31 7.97 -3.11
N ALA A 49 15.34 8.10 -3.94
CA ALA A 49 15.30 8.94 -5.15
C ALA A 49 14.29 8.38 -6.16
N ALA A 50 14.37 7.09 -6.48
CA ALA A 50 13.43 6.42 -7.37
C ALA A 50 11.99 6.46 -6.87
N ASN A 51 11.77 6.42 -5.54
CA ASN A 51 10.45 6.58 -4.96
C ASN A 51 9.90 8.00 -5.15
N GLN A 52 10.75 9.03 -5.01
CA GLN A 52 10.36 10.41 -5.27
C GLN A 52 10.05 10.63 -6.75
N ASP A 53 10.83 10.05 -7.65
CA ASP A 53 10.58 10.10 -9.10
C ASP A 53 9.24 9.45 -9.48
N ASP A 54 8.90 8.30 -8.88
CA ASP A 54 7.59 7.67 -9.06
C ASP A 54 6.47 8.57 -8.58
N ALA A 55 6.61 9.17 -7.39
CA ALA A 55 5.63 10.10 -6.85
C ALA A 55 5.51 11.38 -7.71
N ALA A 56 6.62 11.84 -8.30
CA ALA A 56 6.66 12.96 -9.22
C ALA A 56 5.87 12.63 -10.49
N ARG A 57 6.21 11.52 -11.16
CA ARG A 57 5.54 11.04 -12.39
C ARG A 57 4.05 10.81 -12.19
N ALA A 58 3.65 10.20 -11.08
CA ALA A 58 2.25 9.93 -10.75
C ALA A 58 1.47 11.19 -10.31
N GLY A 59 2.11 12.38 -10.28
CA GLY A 59 1.48 13.62 -9.85
C GLY A 59 1.10 13.64 -8.37
N ARG A 60 1.57 12.68 -7.56
CA ARG A 60 1.25 12.57 -6.13
C ARG A 60 1.80 13.72 -5.30
N HIS A 61 2.83 14.40 -5.80
CA HIS A 61 3.33 15.65 -5.23
C HIS A 61 2.36 16.84 -5.43
N ARG A 62 1.51 16.80 -6.46
CA ARG A 62 0.57 17.90 -6.82
C ARG A 62 -0.73 17.82 -6.04
N ASN A 63 -1.16 16.62 -5.68
CA ASN A 63 -2.48 16.41 -5.07
C ASN A 63 -2.44 16.66 -3.55
N ARG A 64 -2.34 17.95 -3.22
CA ARG A 64 -2.45 18.49 -1.85
C ARG A 64 -3.76 18.08 -1.18
N PHE A 65 -4.85 17.84 -1.92
CA PHE A 65 -6.16 17.51 -1.38
C PHE A 65 -6.26 16.10 -0.77
N THR A 66 -5.62 15.08 -1.35
CA THR A 66 -5.56 13.73 -0.77
C THR A 66 -4.61 13.66 0.43
N SER A 67 -3.46 14.34 0.33
CA SER A 67 -2.56 14.47 1.48
C SER A 67 -3.21 15.30 2.57
N GLU A 68 -3.97 16.35 2.29
CA GLU A 68 -4.72 17.11 3.30
C GLU A 68 -5.89 16.32 3.87
N ARG A 69 -6.79 15.72 3.08
CA ARG A 69 -7.93 14.94 3.63
C ARG A 69 -7.49 13.77 4.50
N PHE A 70 -6.42 13.08 4.13
CA PHE A 70 -5.96 11.91 4.90
C PHE A 70 -4.86 12.22 5.92
N ALA A 71 -4.00 13.23 5.70
CA ALA A 71 -3.03 13.66 6.72
C ALA A 71 -3.65 14.58 7.78
N SER A 72 -4.77 15.26 7.47
CA SER A 72 -5.56 16.01 8.48
C SER A 72 -6.37 15.09 9.38
N LEU A 73 -6.63 13.83 8.99
CA LEU A 73 -7.22 12.86 9.92
C LEU A 73 -6.30 12.71 11.13
N PRO A 74 -6.83 12.74 12.36
CA PRO A 74 -6.09 12.34 13.55
C PRO A 74 -5.34 11.02 13.34
N ARG A 75 -4.15 10.89 13.96
CA ARG A 75 -3.34 9.66 13.87
C ARG A 75 -4.15 8.42 14.27
N ALA A 76 -5.00 8.54 15.28
CA ALA A 76 -5.87 7.45 15.73
C ALA A 76 -6.79 6.95 14.60
N ASP A 77 -7.41 7.85 13.85
CA ASP A 77 -8.33 7.50 12.76
C ASP A 77 -7.60 6.86 11.59
N ARG A 78 -6.41 7.36 11.25
CA ARG A 78 -5.56 6.72 10.23
C ARG A 78 -5.21 5.29 10.62
N VAL A 79 -4.85 5.07 11.88
CA VAL A 79 -4.53 3.72 12.41
C VAL A 79 -5.77 2.83 12.41
N ALA A 80 -6.92 3.33 12.86
CA ALA A 80 -8.18 2.58 12.86
C ALA A 80 -8.58 2.15 11.44
N ARG A 81 -8.48 3.07 10.48
CA ARG A 81 -8.73 2.80 9.06
C ARG A 81 -7.78 1.75 8.48
N ALA A 82 -6.48 1.85 8.77
CA ALA A 82 -5.49 0.86 8.33
C ALA A 82 -5.75 -0.53 8.93
N ARG A 83 -6.15 -0.60 10.21
CA ARG A 83 -6.52 -1.85 10.88
C ARG A 83 -7.77 -2.46 10.27
N ARG A 84 -8.83 -1.67 10.02
CA ARG A 84 -10.05 -2.15 9.33
C ARG A 84 -9.74 -2.76 7.97
N LEU A 85 -8.92 -2.09 7.16
CA LEU A 85 -8.50 -2.61 5.86
C LEU A 85 -7.75 -3.94 6.00
N ARG A 86 -6.78 -4.00 6.91
CA ARG A 86 -6.03 -5.24 7.19
C ARG A 86 -6.94 -6.38 7.62
N ASP A 87 -7.85 -6.10 8.55
CA ASP A 87 -8.76 -7.10 9.11
C ASP A 87 -9.73 -7.60 8.01
N THR A 88 -10.22 -6.71 7.15
CA THR A 88 -11.04 -7.07 5.97
C THR A 88 -10.32 -8.03 5.05
N VAL A 89 -9.06 -7.74 4.70
CA VAL A 89 -8.26 -8.63 3.83
C VAL A 89 -7.97 -9.97 4.50
N ARG A 90 -7.73 -9.97 5.82
CA ARG A 90 -7.51 -11.21 6.57
C ARG A 90 -8.75 -12.10 6.59
N ASP A 91 -9.92 -11.51 6.81
CA ASP A 91 -11.15 -12.25 7.11
C ASP A 91 -11.90 -12.66 5.82
N HIS A 92 -11.69 -11.94 4.70
CA HIS A 92 -12.39 -12.17 3.43
C HIS A 92 -11.48 -12.41 2.22
N GLY A 93 -10.16 -12.33 2.39
CA GLY A 93 -9.22 -12.34 1.26
C GLY A 93 -9.21 -11.02 0.49
N TRP A 94 -8.67 -11.04 -0.72
CA TRP A 94 -8.60 -9.86 -1.58
C TRP A 94 -9.93 -9.61 -2.28
N ASP A 95 -10.75 -8.73 -1.71
CA ASP A 95 -12.07 -8.32 -2.21
C ASP A 95 -12.09 -6.80 -2.33
N GLU A 96 -12.04 -6.29 -3.57
CA GLU A 96 -11.93 -4.86 -3.85
C GLU A 96 -13.12 -4.06 -3.33
N GLU A 97 -14.33 -4.61 -3.39
CA GLU A 97 -15.53 -3.94 -2.92
C GLU A 97 -15.47 -3.78 -1.40
N ARG A 98 -15.17 -4.87 -0.68
CA ARG A 98 -15.06 -4.84 0.79
C ARG A 98 -13.91 -3.96 1.24
N MET A 99 -12.76 -4.04 0.58
CA MET A 99 -11.61 -3.19 0.87
C MET A 99 -11.94 -1.71 0.69
N THR A 100 -12.64 -1.36 -0.39
CA THR A 100 -13.10 0.03 -0.65
C THR A 100 -14.05 0.50 0.44
N ARG A 101 -15.03 -0.31 0.84
CA ARG A 101 -15.93 0.01 1.94
C ARG A 101 -15.21 0.15 3.28
N ALA A 102 -14.26 -0.72 3.60
CA ALA A 102 -13.51 -0.70 4.86
C ALA A 102 -12.73 0.61 5.09
N VAL A 103 -12.33 1.24 3.99
CA VAL A 103 -11.54 2.48 3.99
C VAL A 103 -12.35 3.72 3.66
N SER A 104 -13.66 3.58 3.40
CA SER A 104 -14.57 4.70 3.28
C SER A 104 -14.70 5.42 4.62
N LEU A 105 -14.99 6.72 4.59
CA LEU A 105 -15.27 7.49 5.82
C LEU A 105 -16.69 7.26 6.35
N VAL A 106 -17.55 6.62 5.55
CA VAL A 106 -18.97 6.40 5.85
C VAL A 106 -19.26 4.99 6.37
N GLY A 107 -18.26 4.09 6.39
CA GLY A 107 -18.43 2.72 6.86
C GLY A 107 -19.12 1.80 5.84
N PHE A 108 -19.58 0.63 6.31
CA PHE A 108 -20.22 -0.38 5.47
C PHE A 108 -21.72 -0.15 5.22
N ASP A 109 -22.37 0.61 6.11
CA ASP A 109 -23.83 0.79 6.16
C ASP A 109 -24.34 1.93 5.27
N HIS A 110 -23.43 2.70 4.67
CA HIS A 110 -23.77 3.85 3.84
C HIS A 110 -23.34 3.65 2.39
N PRO A 111 -24.19 4.00 1.41
CA PRO A 111 -23.83 3.90 0.00
C PRO A 111 -22.67 4.85 -0.32
N THR A 112 -21.71 4.38 -1.12
CA THR A 112 -20.64 5.23 -1.65
C THR A 112 -21.17 6.01 -2.85
N LEU A 113 -20.90 7.32 -2.90
CA LEU A 113 -21.12 8.10 -4.12
C LEU A 113 -20.07 7.65 -5.13
N TRP A 114 -20.53 7.07 -6.24
CA TRP A 114 -19.71 6.62 -7.37
C TRP A 114 -18.91 7.77 -7.97
#